data_AF-A0A917NCV7-F1
#
_entry.id   AF-A0A917NCV7-F1
#
_cell.length_a   1.000
_cell.length_b   1.000
_cell.length_c   1.000
_cell.angle_alpha   90.00
_cell.angle_beta   90.00
_cell.angle_gamma   90.00
#
_symmetry.space_group_name_H-M   'P 1'
#
loop_
_entity.id
_entity.type
_entity.pdbx_description
1 polymer ?
#
loop_
_entity_poly.entity_id
_entity_poly.type
_entity_poly.pdbx_seq_one_letter_code
_entity_poly.pdbx_strand_id
1 'polypeptide(L)'
;MQRHPGQDPEQAGSFASLAGVDRTRANPARMYDYYLGGAHNFAVDRDAAERVLAVLPETRTFALENRAFLQRVVRYLVTEAGIDQFLDLGSGIPTVGNVHEIAQGLNPRARVVYVDHEPVAVAQSQRMLAGNDRATIIHADLRHPDLVLGHADTRRLLDLTRPVAVLMISVFPFIPDSDDPVSIIGAYRAACAPGSYLALSHSLTPEYWPGEVTQAIELYQSSTHPLHLRDPEQVRRLFTGYRMVEPGLVFTSAWRPERPVSEEKARESRAVAGLGVLVDQGAS
;
A
#
# COMPACT_ATOMS: atom_id res chain seq x y z
N MET A 1 14.43 -45.05 -11.87
CA MET A 1 14.31 -44.86 -10.40
C MET A 1 15.47 -43.99 -9.95
N GLN A 2 15.33 -42.67 -10.01
CA GLN A 2 16.30 -41.70 -9.48
C GLN A 2 15.49 -40.60 -8.80
N ARG A 3 15.77 -40.37 -7.51
CA ARG A 3 15.09 -39.38 -6.68
C ARG A 3 15.72 -38.01 -6.92
N HIS A 4 14.89 -37.00 -7.19
CA HIS A 4 15.29 -35.60 -7.10
C HIS A 4 15.48 -35.22 -5.62
N PRO A 5 16.54 -34.47 -5.25
CA PRO A 5 16.69 -33.93 -3.91
C PRO A 5 15.73 -32.75 -3.74
N GLY A 6 14.92 -32.83 -2.70
CA GLY A 6 13.87 -31.89 -2.35
C GLY A 6 14.40 -30.52 -1.95
N GLN A 7 13.59 -29.52 -2.26
CA GLN A 7 13.61 -28.23 -1.57
C GLN A 7 13.03 -28.46 -0.17
N ASP A 8 13.78 -28.07 0.85
CA ASP A 8 13.35 -28.15 2.25
C ASP A 8 12.11 -27.27 2.50
N PRO A 9 11.04 -27.81 3.10
CA PRO A 9 9.88 -27.04 3.53
C PRO A 9 10.08 -26.55 4.97
N GLU A 10 11.05 -25.66 5.20
CA GLU A 10 11.24 -24.97 6.49
C GLU A 10 11.63 -23.50 6.29
N GLN A 11 10.65 -22.65 5.94
CA GLN A 11 10.72 -21.20 6.18
C GLN A 11 9.41 -20.65 6.77
N ALA A 12 8.75 -21.43 7.62
CA ALA A 12 7.76 -20.87 8.52
C ALA A 12 8.50 -20.21 9.70
N GLY A 13 8.68 -18.88 9.63
CA GLY A 13 9.13 -18.07 10.76
C GLY A 13 10.58 -17.55 10.74
N SER A 14 11.20 -17.36 9.56
CA SER A 14 12.46 -16.60 9.52
C SER A 14 12.17 -15.11 9.73
N PHE A 15 12.71 -14.53 10.81
CA PHE A 15 12.77 -13.08 10.91
C PHE A 15 13.51 -12.53 9.68
N ALA A 16 12.97 -11.51 9.02
CA ALA A 16 13.68 -10.86 7.93
C ALA A 16 15.01 -10.30 8.48
N SER A 17 16.12 -10.79 7.91
CA SER A 17 17.44 -10.35 8.34
C SER A 17 17.63 -8.89 7.96
N LEU A 18 18.03 -8.06 8.93
CA LEU A 18 18.48 -6.69 8.66
C LEU A 18 19.93 -6.66 8.12
N ALA A 19 20.59 -7.82 8.04
CA ALA A 19 21.90 -7.94 7.41
C ALA A 19 21.74 -7.81 5.89
N GLY A 20 22.45 -6.87 5.27
CA GLY A 20 22.39 -6.61 3.82
C GLY A 20 21.38 -5.53 3.40
N VAL A 21 20.64 -4.93 4.35
CA VAL A 21 19.82 -3.74 4.04
C VAL A 21 20.72 -2.61 3.53
N ASP A 22 20.38 -2.03 2.38
CA ASP A 22 21.09 -0.87 1.84
C ASP A 22 20.87 0.35 2.75
N ARG A 23 21.96 0.82 3.36
CA ARG A 23 22.02 2.00 4.23
C ARG A 23 22.78 3.16 3.58
N THR A 24 23.16 3.02 2.31
CA THR A 24 23.90 4.02 1.53
C THR A 24 22.99 4.90 0.70
N ARG A 25 21.78 4.41 0.38
CA ARG A 25 20.74 5.16 -0.32
C ARG A 25 19.46 5.22 0.51
N ALA A 26 18.73 6.32 0.35
CA ALA A 26 17.44 6.48 1.00
C ALA A 26 16.39 5.54 0.39
N ASN A 27 15.53 4.97 1.23
CA ASN A 27 14.40 4.15 0.80
C ASN A 27 13.08 4.88 1.07
N PRO A 28 12.15 4.95 0.11
CA PRO A 28 10.89 5.66 0.29
C PRO A 28 10.04 5.19 1.49
N ALA A 29 10.00 3.89 1.82
CA ALA A 29 9.25 3.40 2.98
C ALA A 29 9.83 3.92 4.31
N ARG A 30 11.17 4.01 4.40
CA ARG A 30 11.89 4.55 5.56
C ARG A 30 11.75 6.06 5.67
N MET A 31 11.75 6.77 4.54
CA MET A 31 11.42 8.20 4.49
C MET A 31 9.96 8.44 4.93
N TYR A 32 9.03 7.61 4.48
CA TYR A 32 7.62 7.71 4.84
C TYR A 32 7.37 7.48 6.34
N ASP A 33 8.05 6.50 6.95
CA ASP A 33 8.09 6.32 8.40
C ASP A 33 8.55 7.59 9.13
N TYR A 34 9.63 8.23 8.65
CA TYR A 34 10.13 9.47 9.23
C TYR A 34 9.15 10.64 9.13
N TYR A 35 8.45 10.79 7.99
CA TYR A 35 7.43 11.84 7.83
C TYR A 35 6.28 11.69 8.84
N LEU A 36 5.94 10.44 9.17
CA LEU A 36 4.93 10.07 10.16
C LEU A 36 5.43 10.12 11.62
N GLY A 37 6.70 10.49 11.84
CA GLY A 37 7.30 10.57 13.18
C GLY A 37 7.79 9.24 13.74
N GLY A 38 7.94 8.22 12.87
CA GLY A 38 8.52 6.94 13.22
C GLY A 38 10.05 6.98 13.36
N ALA A 39 10.60 5.90 13.93
CA ALA A 39 12.02 5.79 14.27
C ALA A 39 12.74 4.64 13.53
N HIS A 40 12.08 3.98 12.58
CA HIS A 40 12.61 2.82 11.86
C HIS A 40 13.25 3.23 10.53
N ASN A 41 14.16 4.19 10.62
CA ASN A 41 14.83 4.82 9.49
C ASN A 41 16.31 5.06 9.82
N PHE A 42 17.16 5.06 8.79
CA PHE A 42 18.60 5.33 8.92
C PHE A 42 18.91 6.82 8.69
N ALA A 43 20.15 7.22 8.99
CA ALA A 43 20.59 8.60 8.79
C ALA A 43 20.39 9.06 7.33
N VAL A 44 20.72 8.21 6.34
CA VAL A 44 20.53 8.54 4.92
C VAL A 44 19.07 8.82 4.55
N ASP A 45 18.13 8.12 5.19
CA ASP A 45 16.70 8.32 4.94
C ASP A 45 16.24 9.65 5.57
N ARG A 46 16.70 9.97 6.78
CA ARG A 46 16.40 11.25 7.44
C ARG A 46 16.98 12.42 6.67
N ASP A 47 18.23 12.32 6.22
CA ASP A 47 18.89 13.38 5.46
C ASP A 47 18.17 13.62 4.12
N ALA A 48 17.69 12.57 3.46
CA ALA A 48 16.84 12.71 2.27
C ALA A 48 15.48 13.31 2.60
N ALA A 49 14.83 12.85 3.67
CA ALA A 49 13.53 13.34 4.10
C ALA A 49 13.56 14.82 4.50
N GLU A 50 14.58 15.26 5.24
CA GLU A 50 14.75 16.67 5.62
C GLU A 50 15.02 17.57 4.40
N ARG A 51 15.76 17.09 3.40
CA ARG A 51 15.92 17.82 2.13
C ARG A 51 14.59 17.96 1.38
N VAL A 52 13.75 16.91 1.39
CA VAL A 52 12.40 17.01 0.82
C VAL A 52 11.56 18.01 1.62
N LEU A 53 11.60 17.97 2.95
CA LEU A 53 10.83 18.87 3.81
C LEU A 53 11.28 20.34 3.73
N ALA A 54 12.55 20.60 3.44
CA ALA A 54 13.06 21.95 3.24
C ALA A 54 12.46 22.62 1.99
N VAL A 55 12.12 21.82 0.97
CA VAL A 55 11.50 22.30 -0.28
C VAL A 55 9.98 22.21 -0.21
N LEU A 56 9.49 21.14 0.42
CA LEU A 56 8.08 20.77 0.48
C LEU A 56 7.66 20.42 1.92
N PRO A 57 7.47 21.42 2.80
CA PRO A 57 7.13 21.19 4.21
C PRO A 57 5.82 20.40 4.40
N GLU A 58 4.88 20.52 3.45
CA GLU A 58 3.57 19.87 3.48
C GLU A 58 3.66 18.35 3.27
N THR A 59 4.84 17.79 2.98
CA THR A 59 5.04 16.34 2.83
C THR A 59 4.57 15.57 4.07
N ARG A 60 4.70 16.13 5.28
CA ARG A 60 4.15 15.51 6.50
C ARG A 60 2.62 15.47 6.47
N THR A 61 1.98 16.57 6.08
CA THR A 61 0.52 16.64 5.91
C THR A 61 0.05 15.62 4.88
N PHE A 62 0.73 15.52 3.73
CA PHE A 62 0.46 14.48 2.73
C PHE A 62 0.51 13.07 3.33
N ALA A 63 1.58 12.74 4.06
CA ALA A 63 1.73 11.42 4.66
C ALA A 63 0.59 11.11 5.65
N LEU A 64 0.21 12.09 6.47
CA LEU A 64 -0.89 11.97 7.43
C LEU A 64 -2.25 11.82 6.73
N GLU A 65 -2.54 12.60 5.69
CA GLU A 65 -3.81 12.49 4.94
C GLU A 65 -3.94 11.16 4.19
N ASN A 66 -2.83 10.65 3.65
CA ASN A 66 -2.80 9.33 3.03
C ASN A 66 -3.04 8.21 4.06
N ARG A 67 -2.48 8.31 5.26
CA ARG A 67 -2.81 7.39 6.37
C ARG A 67 -4.26 7.55 6.82
N ALA A 68 -4.79 8.77 6.89
CA ALA A 68 -6.19 9.00 7.21
C ALA A 68 -7.13 8.37 6.17
N PHE A 69 -6.79 8.45 4.87
CA PHE A 69 -7.52 7.72 3.83
C PHE A 69 -7.54 6.21 4.07
N LEU A 70 -6.38 5.59 4.35
CA LEU A 70 -6.29 4.16 4.70
C LEU A 70 -7.24 3.81 5.85
N GLN A 71 -7.26 4.62 6.91
CA GLN A 71 -8.11 4.35 8.06
C GLN A 71 -9.60 4.42 7.71
N ARG A 72 -10.00 5.43 6.92
CA ARG A 72 -11.40 5.60 6.49
C ARG A 72 -11.85 4.48 5.55
N VAL A 73 -11.00 4.08 4.59
CA VAL A 73 -11.35 3.01 3.65
C VAL A 73 -11.42 1.65 4.33
N VAL A 74 -10.53 1.34 5.28
CA VAL A 74 -10.61 0.09 6.07
C VAL A 74 -11.88 0.07 6.93
N ARG A 75 -12.23 1.20 7.59
CA ARG A 75 -13.50 1.32 8.32
C ARG A 75 -14.69 1.02 7.42
N TYR A 76 -14.79 1.71 6.28
CA TYR A 76 -15.85 1.49 5.29
C TYR A 76 -15.93 0.03 4.86
N LEU A 77 -14.79 -0.59 4.54
CA LEU A 77 -14.72 -1.96 4.07
C LEU A 77 -15.26 -2.95 5.10
N VAL A 78 -14.98 -2.75 6.39
CA VAL A 78 -15.50 -3.62 7.44
C VAL A 78 -16.97 -3.32 7.75
N THR A 79 -17.35 -2.05 7.93
CA THR A 79 -18.66 -1.69 8.49
C THR A 79 -19.76 -1.59 7.45
N GLU A 80 -19.46 -1.09 6.25
CA GLU A 80 -20.43 -0.89 5.18
C GLU A 80 -20.37 -2.01 4.13
N ALA A 81 -19.17 -2.46 3.76
CA ALA A 81 -19.00 -3.49 2.72
C ALA A 81 -18.91 -4.93 3.26
N GLY A 82 -18.79 -5.13 4.59
CA GLY A 82 -18.77 -6.44 5.23
C GLY A 82 -17.52 -7.28 4.93
N ILE A 83 -16.41 -6.66 4.54
CA ILE A 83 -15.15 -7.33 4.26
C ILE A 83 -14.44 -7.76 5.55
N ASP A 84 -14.02 -9.02 5.60
CA ASP A 84 -13.24 -9.61 6.70
C ASP A 84 -11.86 -10.14 6.25
N GLN A 85 -11.42 -9.81 5.03
CA GLN A 85 -10.17 -10.30 4.42
C GLN A 85 -9.44 -9.15 3.72
N PHE A 86 -8.18 -8.94 4.09
CA PHE A 86 -7.36 -7.85 3.58
C PHE A 86 -6.02 -8.37 3.06
N LEU A 87 -5.66 -7.94 1.86
CA LEU A 87 -4.32 -8.10 1.28
C LEU A 87 -3.73 -6.70 1.09
N ASP A 88 -2.79 -6.32 1.95
CA ASP A 88 -2.15 -4.99 1.95
C ASP A 88 -0.78 -5.06 1.28
N LEU A 89 -0.70 -4.57 0.04
CA LEU A 89 0.47 -4.66 -0.83
C LEU A 89 1.29 -3.38 -0.75
N GLY A 90 2.57 -3.52 -0.39
CA GLY A 90 3.43 -2.38 -0.07
C GLY A 90 3.02 -1.72 1.24
N SER A 91 2.80 -2.53 2.28
CA SER A 91 2.26 -2.08 3.57
C SER A 91 3.13 -1.01 4.26
N GLY A 92 4.42 -1.00 3.93
CA GLY A 92 5.43 -0.14 4.51
C GLY A 92 5.72 -0.50 5.96
N ILE A 93 6.44 0.40 6.62
CA ILE A 93 6.77 0.25 8.04
C ILE A 93 5.51 0.52 8.88
N PRO A 94 5.22 -0.32 9.89
CA PRO A 94 4.10 -0.11 10.78
C PRO A 94 4.36 1.08 11.72
N THR A 95 3.80 2.24 11.39
CA THR A 95 3.98 3.47 12.17
C THR A 95 2.70 3.88 12.91
N VAL A 96 1.60 4.13 12.19
CA VAL A 96 0.33 4.60 12.78
C VAL A 96 -0.90 4.00 12.09
N GLY A 97 -1.83 3.47 12.88
CA GLY A 97 -3.15 3.01 12.41
C GLY A 97 -3.05 1.88 11.40
N ASN A 98 -2.53 0.73 11.82
CA ASN A 98 -2.32 -0.41 10.93
C ASN A 98 -3.66 -1.09 10.57
N VAL A 99 -3.74 -1.64 9.36
CA VAL A 99 -4.97 -2.27 8.82
C VAL A 99 -5.59 -3.27 9.80
N HIS A 100 -4.82 -4.19 10.38
CA HIS A 100 -5.32 -5.20 11.31
C HIS A 100 -5.86 -4.61 12.61
N GLU A 101 -5.26 -3.55 13.15
CA GLU A 101 -5.73 -2.91 14.39
C GLU A 101 -7.14 -2.33 14.17
N ILE A 102 -7.34 -1.66 13.03
CA ILE A 102 -8.63 -1.06 12.67
C ILE A 102 -9.65 -2.14 12.35
N ALA A 103 -9.26 -3.10 11.49
CA ALA A 103 -10.17 -4.13 11.01
C ALA A 103 -10.59 -5.07 12.14
N GLN A 104 -9.66 -5.51 13.00
CA GLN A 104 -9.94 -6.40 14.13
C GLN A 104 -10.64 -5.68 15.28
N GLY A 105 -10.40 -4.38 15.47
CA GLY A 105 -11.16 -3.55 16.41
C GLY A 105 -12.65 -3.44 16.08
N LEU A 106 -13.00 -3.54 14.78
CA LEU A 106 -14.40 -3.51 14.30
C LEU A 106 -14.98 -4.91 14.09
N ASN A 107 -14.14 -5.86 13.67
CA ASN A 107 -14.49 -7.25 13.45
C ASN A 107 -13.33 -8.16 13.89
N PRO A 108 -13.39 -8.78 15.08
CA PRO A 108 -12.32 -9.64 15.60
C PRO A 108 -11.99 -10.86 14.73
N ARG A 109 -12.80 -11.18 13.71
CA ARG A 109 -12.57 -12.26 12.74
C ARG A 109 -11.77 -11.83 11.51
N ALA A 110 -11.54 -10.52 11.33
CA ALA A 110 -10.82 -9.96 10.20
C ALA A 110 -9.41 -10.55 10.06
N ARG A 111 -9.04 -10.91 8.84
CA ARG A 111 -7.76 -11.52 8.48
C ARG A 111 -6.98 -10.59 7.57
N VAL A 112 -5.69 -10.41 7.85
CA VAL A 112 -4.85 -9.46 7.13
C VAL A 112 -3.54 -10.12 6.71
N VAL A 113 -3.23 -10.06 5.42
CA VAL A 113 -1.91 -10.40 4.90
C VAL A 113 -1.27 -9.11 4.43
N TYR A 114 -0.21 -8.71 5.11
CA TYR A 114 0.67 -7.64 4.66
C TYR A 114 1.71 -8.21 3.71
N VAL A 115 2.14 -7.41 2.75
CA VAL A 115 3.21 -7.74 1.81
C VAL A 115 4.11 -6.53 1.66
N ASP A 116 5.42 -6.74 1.82
CA ASP A 116 6.42 -5.72 1.53
C ASP A 116 7.74 -6.39 1.12
N HIS A 117 8.53 -5.71 0.29
CA HIS A 117 9.85 -6.19 -0.11
C HIS A 117 10.99 -5.53 0.66
N GLU A 118 10.73 -4.43 1.39
CA GLU A 118 11.73 -3.76 2.22
C GLU A 118 11.95 -4.54 3.53
N PRO A 119 13.17 -5.07 3.80
CA PRO A 119 13.41 -5.91 4.97
C PRO A 119 13.15 -5.20 6.31
N VAL A 120 13.32 -3.87 6.39
CA VAL A 120 12.97 -3.12 7.61
C VAL A 120 11.46 -3.16 7.85
N ALA A 121 10.63 -2.96 6.82
CA ALA A 121 9.17 -3.05 6.94
C ALA A 121 8.75 -4.44 7.40
N VAL A 122 9.29 -5.49 6.75
CA VAL A 122 8.99 -6.88 7.11
C VAL A 122 9.38 -7.19 8.56
N ALA A 123 10.61 -6.86 8.97
CA ALA A 123 11.11 -7.17 10.31
C ALA A 123 10.29 -6.47 11.41
N GLN A 124 9.86 -5.23 11.19
CA GLN A 124 9.03 -4.52 12.17
C GLN A 124 7.60 -5.05 12.20
N SER A 125 7.02 -5.39 11.05
CA SER A 125 5.70 -6.02 10.99
C SER A 125 5.69 -7.39 11.67
N GLN A 126 6.74 -8.21 11.52
CA GLN A 126 6.86 -9.50 12.23
C GLN A 126 6.84 -9.32 13.75
N ARG A 127 7.51 -8.28 14.27
CA ARG A 127 7.48 -7.96 15.71
C ARG A 127 6.12 -7.46 16.16
N MET A 128 5.51 -6.54 15.41
CA MET A 128 4.19 -6.00 15.69
C MET A 128 3.12 -7.10 15.73
N LEU A 129 3.19 -8.06 14.81
CA LEU A 129 2.19 -9.12 14.64
C LEU A 129 2.44 -10.35 15.52
N ALA A 130 3.47 -10.33 16.37
CA ALA A 130 3.76 -11.43 17.28
C ALA A 130 2.56 -11.72 18.19
N GLY A 131 2.03 -12.94 18.11
CA GLY A 131 0.84 -13.37 18.86
C GLY A 131 -0.50 -13.14 18.17
N ASN A 132 -0.53 -12.55 16.96
CA ASN A 132 -1.74 -12.42 16.16
C ASN A 132 -1.88 -13.61 15.18
N ASP A 133 -2.88 -14.47 15.38
CA ASP A 133 -3.12 -15.65 14.51
C ASP A 133 -3.81 -15.31 13.18
N ARG A 134 -4.34 -14.08 13.07
CA ARG A 134 -5.15 -13.57 11.95
C ARG A 134 -4.45 -12.54 11.09
N ALA A 135 -3.24 -12.14 11.46
CA ALA A 135 -2.47 -11.20 10.68
C ALA A 135 -1.03 -11.70 10.50
N THR A 136 -0.49 -11.55 9.29
CA THR A 136 0.89 -11.91 8.98
C THR A 136 1.49 -10.94 7.97
N ILE A 137 2.80 -10.98 7.81
CA ILE A 137 3.56 -10.22 6.80
C ILE A 137 4.38 -11.21 5.98
N ILE A 138 4.39 -11.00 4.67
CA ILE A 138 5.18 -11.79 3.72
C ILE A 138 6.25 -10.89 3.11
N HIS A 139 7.49 -11.39 3.07
CA HIS A 139 8.59 -10.75 2.36
C HIS A 139 8.51 -11.10 0.87
N ALA A 140 7.83 -10.27 0.09
CA ALA A 140 7.67 -10.50 -1.35
C ALA A 140 7.53 -9.18 -2.11
N ASP A 141 7.90 -9.23 -3.39
CA ASP A 141 7.66 -8.14 -4.32
C ASP A 141 6.25 -8.25 -4.92
N LEU A 142 5.45 -7.19 -4.76
CA LEU A 142 4.08 -7.14 -5.26
C LEU A 142 3.99 -7.28 -6.78
N ARG A 143 5.08 -7.03 -7.52
CA ARG A 143 5.17 -7.22 -8.97
C ARG A 143 5.17 -8.69 -9.40
N HIS A 144 5.23 -9.61 -8.44
CA HIS A 144 5.13 -11.05 -8.66
C HIS A 144 3.88 -11.64 -7.98
N PRO A 145 2.67 -11.42 -8.54
CA PRO A 145 1.41 -11.86 -7.94
C PRO A 145 1.37 -13.36 -7.63
N ASP A 146 1.95 -14.21 -8.47
CA ASP A 146 1.97 -15.66 -8.25
C ASP A 146 2.71 -16.04 -6.95
N LEU A 147 3.80 -15.33 -6.63
CA LEU A 147 4.55 -15.55 -5.39
C LEU A 147 3.74 -15.08 -4.17
N VAL A 148 3.10 -13.91 -4.29
CA VAL A 148 2.30 -13.33 -3.20
C VAL A 148 1.04 -14.17 -2.92
N LEU A 149 0.26 -14.48 -3.96
CA LEU A 149 -0.99 -15.23 -3.86
C LEU A 149 -0.74 -16.72 -3.55
N GLY A 150 0.36 -17.28 -4.06
CA GLY A 150 0.77 -18.65 -3.84
C GLY A 150 1.42 -18.91 -2.48
N HIS A 151 1.85 -17.86 -1.76
CA HIS A 151 2.55 -17.99 -0.48
C HIS A 151 1.71 -18.75 0.55
N ALA A 152 2.35 -19.60 1.35
CA ALA A 152 1.68 -20.47 2.33
C ALA A 152 0.81 -19.68 3.32
N ASP A 153 1.34 -18.56 3.83
CA ASP A 153 0.58 -17.69 4.74
C ASP A 153 -0.61 -16.98 4.07
N THR A 154 -0.48 -16.56 2.81
CA THR A 154 -1.60 -15.98 2.06
C THR A 154 -2.72 -16.99 1.94
N ARG A 155 -2.40 -18.22 1.50
CA ARG A 155 -3.38 -19.30 1.33
C ARG A 155 -3.97 -19.80 2.65
N ARG A 156 -3.23 -19.67 3.75
CA ARG A 156 -3.70 -20.02 5.09
C ARG A 156 -4.72 -19.01 5.63
N LEU A 157 -4.51 -17.72 5.39
CA LEU A 157 -5.34 -16.65 5.96
C LEU A 157 -6.47 -16.19 5.04
N LEU A 158 -6.26 -16.15 3.72
CA LEU A 158 -7.20 -15.60 2.77
C LEU A 158 -7.87 -16.70 1.95
N ASP A 159 -9.20 -16.69 1.95
CA ASP A 159 -10.04 -17.45 1.05
C ASP A 159 -10.44 -16.54 -0.12
N LEU A 160 -9.74 -16.68 -1.24
CA LEU A 160 -9.94 -15.87 -2.45
C LEU A 160 -11.24 -16.19 -3.20
N THR A 161 -11.95 -17.26 -2.82
CA THR A 161 -13.30 -17.58 -3.34
C THR A 161 -14.38 -16.71 -2.71
N ARG A 162 -14.03 -15.97 -1.64
CA ARG A 162 -14.86 -14.97 -0.99
C ARG A 162 -14.28 -13.57 -1.24
N PRO A 163 -15.08 -12.50 -1.09
CA PRO A 163 -14.60 -11.13 -1.20
C PRO A 163 -13.36 -10.82 -0.35
N VAL A 164 -12.40 -10.12 -0.95
CA VAL A 164 -11.17 -9.62 -0.32
C VAL A 164 -10.99 -8.15 -0.66
N ALA A 165 -10.50 -7.34 0.28
CA ALA A 165 -10.00 -6.01 -0.03
C ALA A 165 -8.49 -6.05 -0.30
N VAL A 166 -8.11 -5.70 -1.53
CA VAL A 166 -6.72 -5.46 -1.91
C VAL A 166 -6.41 -3.98 -1.70
N LEU A 167 -5.40 -3.69 -0.89
CA LEU A 167 -4.97 -2.33 -0.56
C LEU A 167 -3.61 -2.06 -1.22
N MET A 168 -3.50 -0.96 -1.94
CA MET A 168 -2.30 -0.52 -2.67
C MET A 168 -2.09 0.97 -2.39
N ILE A 169 -1.76 1.29 -1.14
CA ILE A 169 -1.78 2.66 -0.62
C ILE A 169 -0.38 3.27 -0.70
N SER A 170 -0.19 4.27 -1.55
CA SER A 170 1.09 4.98 -1.73
C SER A 170 2.28 4.09 -2.16
N VAL A 171 2.01 2.96 -2.82
CA VAL A 171 3.07 2.07 -3.36
C VAL A 171 3.22 2.15 -4.88
N PHE A 172 2.12 2.36 -5.63
CA PHE A 172 2.14 2.45 -7.09
C PHE A 172 2.90 3.65 -7.68
N PRO A 173 3.17 4.75 -6.93
CA PRO A 173 4.15 5.74 -7.36
C PRO A 173 5.58 5.19 -7.51
N PHE A 174 5.88 3.98 -7.03
CA PHE A 174 7.22 3.38 -7.11
C PHE A 174 7.29 2.20 -8.09
N ILE A 175 6.23 1.98 -8.88
CA ILE A 175 6.19 0.94 -9.92
C ILE A 175 6.40 1.61 -11.28
N PRO A 176 7.48 1.27 -12.01
CA PRO A 176 7.74 1.84 -13.32
C PRO A 176 6.73 1.35 -14.35
N ASP A 177 6.49 2.16 -15.39
CA ASP A 177 5.59 1.77 -16.48
C ASP A 177 6.12 0.55 -17.27
N SER A 178 7.43 0.28 -17.23
CA SER A 178 8.03 -0.92 -17.82
C SER A 178 7.56 -2.22 -17.19
N ASP A 179 7.06 -2.17 -15.95
CA ASP A 179 6.54 -3.34 -15.23
C ASP A 179 5.03 -3.54 -15.45
N ASP A 180 4.41 -2.71 -16.30
CA ASP A 180 2.97 -2.71 -16.60
C ASP A 180 2.07 -2.74 -15.33
N PRO A 181 1.93 -1.59 -14.65
CA PRO A 181 1.13 -1.47 -13.43
C PRO A 181 -0.32 -1.94 -13.58
N VAL A 182 -0.92 -1.78 -14.78
CA VAL A 182 -2.30 -2.19 -15.04
C VAL A 182 -2.41 -3.71 -15.07
N SER A 183 -1.44 -4.39 -15.69
CA SER A 183 -1.38 -5.86 -15.69
C SER A 183 -1.10 -6.43 -14.32
N ILE A 184 -0.24 -5.81 -13.51
CA ILE A 184 -0.01 -6.23 -12.11
C ILE A 184 -1.32 -6.20 -11.31
N ILE A 185 -2.05 -5.08 -11.34
CA ILE A 185 -3.36 -4.98 -10.68
C ILE A 185 -4.35 -5.99 -11.27
N GLY A 186 -4.33 -6.17 -12.59
CA GLY A 186 -5.18 -7.11 -13.30
C GLY A 186 -5.00 -8.56 -12.84
N ALA A 187 -3.78 -8.96 -12.51
CA ALA A 187 -3.48 -10.30 -11.99
C ALA A 187 -4.06 -10.51 -10.58
N TYR A 188 -3.90 -9.55 -9.67
CA TYR A 188 -4.55 -9.60 -8.36
C TYR A 188 -6.08 -9.60 -8.48
N ARG A 189 -6.63 -8.74 -9.35
CA ARG A 189 -8.07 -8.68 -9.65
C ARG A 189 -8.60 -10.03 -10.13
N ALA A 190 -7.90 -10.70 -11.04
CA ALA A 190 -8.33 -11.97 -11.63
C ALA A 190 -8.39 -13.12 -10.61
N ALA A 191 -7.61 -13.04 -9.53
CA ALA A 191 -7.62 -14.03 -8.46
C ALA A 191 -8.75 -13.82 -7.43
N CYS A 192 -9.38 -12.64 -7.43
CA CYS A 192 -10.38 -12.26 -6.43
C CYS A 192 -11.82 -12.56 -6.89
N ALA A 193 -12.66 -13.04 -5.97
CA ALA A 193 -14.09 -13.21 -6.22
C ALA A 193 -14.84 -11.88 -6.43
N PRO A 194 -15.96 -11.86 -7.19
CA PRO A 194 -16.86 -10.71 -7.25
C PRO A 194 -17.28 -10.24 -5.84
N GLY A 195 -17.44 -8.92 -5.68
CA GLY A 195 -17.60 -8.27 -4.39
C GLY A 195 -16.29 -7.92 -3.69
N SER A 196 -15.13 -8.32 -4.24
CA SER A 196 -13.82 -7.86 -3.77
C SER A 196 -13.58 -6.38 -4.08
N TYR A 197 -12.64 -5.76 -3.39
CA TYR A 197 -12.35 -4.34 -3.49
C TYR A 197 -10.88 -4.06 -3.81
N LEU A 198 -10.63 -2.95 -4.49
CA LEU A 198 -9.31 -2.33 -4.65
C LEU A 198 -9.34 -0.94 -4.04
N ALA A 199 -8.55 -0.70 -3.00
CA ALA A 199 -8.26 0.65 -2.51
C ALA A 199 -6.86 1.05 -2.96
N LEU A 200 -6.73 2.19 -3.64
CA LEU A 200 -5.46 2.66 -4.17
C LEU A 200 -5.32 4.16 -3.95
N SER A 201 -4.11 4.59 -3.57
CA SER A 201 -3.72 6.00 -3.58
C SER A 201 -2.45 6.22 -4.40
N HIS A 202 -2.37 7.37 -5.05
CA HIS A 202 -1.29 7.67 -5.99
C HIS A 202 -0.98 9.18 -6.02
N SER A 203 0.31 9.50 -6.01
CA SER A 203 0.85 10.85 -6.13
C SER A 203 0.82 11.30 -7.59
N LEU A 204 0.16 12.42 -7.86
CA LEU A 204 -0.02 12.91 -9.21
C LEU A 204 1.23 13.56 -9.82
N THR A 205 1.21 13.82 -11.12
CA THR A 205 2.21 14.65 -11.79
C THR A 205 2.21 16.10 -11.25
N PRO A 206 3.35 16.81 -11.33
CA PRO A 206 3.59 18.11 -10.66
C PRO A 206 2.57 19.20 -10.96
N GLU A 207 2.00 19.21 -12.17
CA GLU A 207 1.02 20.20 -12.60
C GLU A 207 -0.30 20.16 -11.80
N TYR A 208 -0.53 19.09 -11.03
CA TYR A 208 -1.67 18.96 -10.13
C TYR A 208 -1.35 19.38 -8.68
N TRP A 209 -0.12 19.79 -8.40
CA TRP A 209 0.33 20.18 -7.07
C TRP A 209 0.42 21.71 -6.92
N PRO A 210 0.10 22.25 -5.73
CA PRO A 210 0.38 23.65 -5.45
C PRO A 210 1.89 23.87 -5.25
N GLY A 211 2.40 24.97 -5.81
CA GLY A 211 3.80 25.40 -5.63
C GLY A 211 4.82 24.64 -6.49
N GLU A 212 6.08 25.03 -6.34
CA GLU A 212 7.20 24.43 -7.08
C GLU A 212 7.72 23.17 -6.38
N VAL A 213 7.79 22.06 -7.11
CA VAL A 213 7.97 20.72 -6.53
C VAL A 213 9.04 19.89 -7.22
N THR A 214 9.66 20.43 -8.29
CA THR A 214 10.65 19.71 -9.11
C THR A 214 11.82 19.20 -8.27
N GLN A 215 12.37 20.04 -7.40
CA GLN A 215 13.51 19.67 -6.56
C GLN A 215 13.16 18.53 -5.57
N ALA A 216 11.92 18.48 -5.05
CA ALA A 216 11.50 17.37 -4.20
C ALA A 216 11.44 16.06 -4.99
N ILE A 217 10.98 16.09 -6.24
CA ILE A 217 10.90 14.92 -7.11
C ILE A 217 12.29 14.41 -7.49
N GLU A 218 13.22 15.30 -7.82
CA GLU A 218 14.62 14.96 -8.12
C GLU A 218 15.29 14.20 -6.96
N LEU A 219 14.99 14.56 -5.71
CA LEU A 219 15.52 13.84 -4.55
C LEU A 219 15.07 12.38 -4.53
N TYR A 220 13.82 12.08 -4.91
CA TYR A 220 13.33 10.71 -5.01
C TYR A 220 13.94 9.93 -6.17
N GLN A 221 14.37 10.58 -7.26
CA GLN A 221 15.01 9.90 -8.40
C GLN A 221 16.34 9.22 -8.00
N SER A 222 17.00 9.71 -6.94
CA SER A 222 18.23 9.10 -6.41
C SER A 222 17.99 7.98 -5.38
N SER A 223 16.75 7.83 -4.89
CA SER A 223 16.37 6.83 -3.88
C SER A 223 16.39 5.41 -4.44
N THR A 224 16.34 4.39 -3.58
CA THR A 224 16.33 2.99 -4.01
C THR A 224 15.16 2.65 -4.95
N HIS A 225 14.06 3.42 -4.90
CA HIS A 225 12.90 3.27 -5.78
C HIS A 225 12.45 4.66 -6.28
N PRO A 226 12.80 5.03 -7.52
CA PRO A 226 12.38 6.29 -8.13
C PRO A 226 10.86 6.47 -8.22
N LEU A 227 10.41 7.72 -8.25
CA LEU A 227 9.00 8.06 -8.44
C LEU A 227 8.59 7.98 -9.92
N HIS A 228 7.44 7.35 -10.14
CA HIS A 228 6.69 7.26 -11.38
C HIS A 228 5.30 7.88 -11.15
N LEU A 229 5.27 9.20 -11.32
CA LEU A 229 4.07 10.02 -11.15
C LEU A 229 3.13 9.84 -12.35
N ARG A 230 1.83 9.97 -12.10
CA ARG A 230 0.78 9.75 -13.12
C ARG A 230 -0.24 10.86 -13.07
N ASP A 231 -0.80 11.23 -14.22
CA ASP A 231 -1.95 12.12 -14.29
C ASP A 231 -3.22 11.40 -13.76
N PRO A 232 -4.31 12.13 -13.46
CA PRO A 232 -5.53 11.52 -12.94
C PRO A 232 -6.15 10.45 -13.84
N GLU A 233 -6.03 10.57 -15.16
CA GLU A 233 -6.59 9.63 -16.12
C GLU A 233 -5.75 8.34 -16.16
N GLN A 234 -4.43 8.46 -16.08
CA GLN A 234 -3.50 7.35 -15.88
C GLN A 234 -3.80 6.61 -14.56
N VAL A 235 -4.03 7.32 -13.45
CA VAL A 235 -4.41 6.69 -12.18
C VAL A 235 -5.79 6.02 -12.29
N ARG A 236 -6.76 6.65 -12.96
CA ARG A 236 -8.09 6.05 -13.18
C ARG A 236 -8.01 4.74 -13.97
N ARG A 237 -7.08 4.61 -14.93
CA ARG A 237 -6.86 3.35 -15.67
C ARG A 237 -6.39 2.20 -14.77
N LEU A 238 -5.73 2.46 -13.65
CA LEU A 238 -5.36 1.43 -12.67
C LEU A 238 -6.59 0.72 -12.06
N PHE A 239 -7.76 1.37 -12.05
CA PHE A 239 -9.03 0.78 -11.60
C PHE A 239 -9.80 0.07 -12.72
N THR A 240 -9.19 -0.20 -13.87
CA THR A 240 -9.85 -0.92 -14.98
C THR A 240 -10.41 -2.26 -14.48
N GLY A 241 -11.66 -2.57 -14.84
CA GLY A 241 -12.37 -3.77 -14.35
C GLY A 241 -13.02 -3.62 -12.98
N TYR A 242 -12.93 -2.44 -12.34
CA TYR A 242 -13.66 -2.11 -11.12
C TYR A 242 -14.72 -1.04 -11.38
N ARG A 243 -15.83 -1.12 -10.66
CA ARG A 243 -16.78 -0.01 -10.55
C ARG A 243 -16.37 0.86 -9.38
N MET A 244 -16.22 2.16 -9.61
CA MET A 244 -15.82 3.08 -8.55
C MET A 244 -16.93 3.24 -7.51
N VAL A 245 -16.54 3.23 -6.23
CA VAL A 245 -17.40 3.61 -5.10
C VAL A 245 -17.35 5.14 -4.95
N GLU A 246 -18.52 5.76 -4.76
CA GLU A 246 -18.62 7.21 -4.53
C GLU A 246 -17.71 7.66 -3.36
N PRO A 247 -16.95 8.75 -3.52
CA PRO A 247 -17.04 9.78 -4.56
C PRO A 247 -16.17 9.54 -5.83
N GLY A 248 -15.70 8.32 -6.06
CA GLY A 248 -14.81 8.00 -7.17
C GLY A 248 -13.34 8.28 -6.85
N LEU A 249 -12.60 8.80 -7.84
CA LEU A 249 -11.20 9.17 -7.70
C LEU A 249 -11.11 10.64 -7.30
N VAL A 250 -10.72 10.90 -6.06
CA VAL A 250 -10.61 12.25 -5.48
C VAL A 250 -9.31 12.38 -4.69
N PHE A 251 -8.93 13.58 -4.27
CA PHE A 251 -7.80 13.77 -3.35
C PHE A 251 -7.98 12.96 -2.04
N THR A 252 -6.88 12.48 -1.45
CA THR A 252 -6.94 11.56 -0.29
C THR A 252 -7.76 12.11 0.86
N SER A 253 -7.68 13.41 1.15
CA SER A 253 -8.46 14.06 2.21
C SER A 253 -9.94 14.26 1.86
N ALA A 254 -10.31 14.22 0.58
CA ALA A 254 -11.70 14.38 0.11
C ALA A 254 -12.46 13.05 -0.03
N TRP A 255 -11.78 11.90 0.09
CA TRP A 255 -12.48 10.62 0.05
C TRP A 255 -13.22 10.36 1.37
N ARG A 256 -14.54 10.54 1.36
CA ARG A 256 -15.47 10.35 2.50
C ARG A 256 -14.92 10.89 3.84
N PRO A 257 -14.58 12.19 3.95
CA PRO A 257 -14.07 12.76 5.18
C PRO A 257 -15.17 12.86 6.26
N GLU A 258 -14.78 12.90 7.53
CA GLU A 258 -15.71 13.09 8.65
C GLU A 258 -16.37 14.48 8.63
N ARG A 259 -15.71 15.45 8.01
CA ARG A 259 -16.22 16.81 7.77
C ARG A 259 -15.96 17.20 6.32
N PRO A 260 -16.85 17.95 5.66
CA PRO A 260 -16.61 18.41 4.30
C PRO A 260 -15.27 19.16 4.18
N VAL A 261 -14.52 18.88 3.11
CA VAL A 261 -13.25 19.53 2.77
C VAL A 261 -13.45 20.29 1.46
N SER A 262 -13.01 21.55 1.39
CA SER A 262 -13.06 22.31 0.14
C SER A 262 -12.09 21.71 -0.90
N GLU A 263 -12.36 21.91 -2.19
CA GLU A 263 -11.48 21.40 -3.25
C GLU A 263 -10.04 21.94 -3.12
N GLU A 264 -9.90 23.23 -2.80
CA GLU A 264 -8.61 23.87 -2.55
C GLU A 264 -7.83 23.16 -1.42
N LYS A 265 -8.49 22.91 -0.29
CA LYS A 265 -7.88 22.20 0.84
C LYS A 265 -7.58 20.75 0.50
N ALA A 266 -8.40 20.12 -0.34
CA ALA A 266 -8.18 18.75 -0.76
C ALA A 266 -6.92 18.60 -1.61
N ARG A 267 -6.64 19.57 -2.50
CA ARG A 267 -5.44 19.60 -3.36
C ARG A 267 -4.14 19.64 -2.55
N GLU A 268 -4.15 20.19 -1.34
CA GLU A 268 -2.98 20.19 -0.45
C GLU A 268 -2.52 18.77 -0.06
N SER A 269 -3.41 17.77 -0.16
CA SER A 269 -3.03 16.38 0.08
C SER A 269 -2.16 15.78 -1.03
N ARG A 270 -2.07 16.40 -2.22
CA ARG A 270 -1.13 16.06 -3.33
C ARG A 270 -1.22 14.63 -3.89
N ALA A 271 -2.06 13.78 -3.34
CA ALA A 271 -2.34 12.44 -3.84
C ALA A 271 -3.83 12.26 -4.02
N VAL A 272 -4.20 11.50 -5.04
CA VAL A 272 -5.55 11.02 -5.23
C VAL A 272 -5.70 9.62 -4.68
N ALA A 273 -6.92 9.26 -4.34
CA ALA A 273 -7.28 7.93 -3.93
C ALA A 273 -8.69 7.57 -4.37
N GLY A 274 -8.92 6.28 -4.49
CA GLY A 274 -10.21 5.71 -4.86
C GLY A 274 -10.41 4.33 -4.27
N LEU A 275 -11.67 3.92 -4.27
CA LEU A 275 -12.10 2.57 -3.92
C LEU A 275 -12.90 2.02 -5.09
N GLY A 276 -12.47 0.91 -5.66
CA GLY A 276 -13.19 0.18 -6.69
C GLY A 276 -13.77 -1.11 -6.12
N VAL A 277 -15.00 -1.47 -6.52
CA VAL A 277 -15.60 -2.78 -6.27
C VAL A 277 -15.58 -3.61 -7.54
N LEU A 278 -15.11 -4.85 -7.42
CA LEU A 278 -15.15 -5.83 -8.49
C LEU A 278 -16.57 -6.35 -8.61
N VAL A 279 -17.25 -6.03 -9.69
CA VAL A 279 -18.60 -6.52 -9.98
C VAL A 279 -18.52 -7.80 -10.79
N ASP A 280 -19.53 -8.66 -10.63
CA ASP A 280 -19.67 -9.82 -11.49
C ASP A 280 -19.88 -9.34 -12.94
N GLN A 281 -19.09 -9.88 -13.88
CA GLN A 281 -19.21 -9.55 -15.29
C GLN A 281 -20.45 -10.19 -15.95
N GLY A 282 -21.21 -11.00 -15.20
CA GLY A 282 -22.44 -11.65 -15.65
C GLY A 282 -23.76 -10.96 -15.29
N ALA A 283 -23.75 -9.81 -14.60
CA ALA A 283 -24.97 -9.08 -14.24
C ALA A 283 -25.10 -7.78 -15.04
N SER A 284 -25.49 -7.92 -16.31
CA SER A 284 -26.04 -6.85 -17.15
C SER A 284 -27.55 -6.96 -17.24
#